data_AF-A0A316NMY9-F1
#
_entry.id   AF-A0A316NMY9-F1
#
_cell.length_a   1.000
_cell.length_b   1.000
_cell.length_c   1.000
_cell.angle_alpha   90.00
_cell.angle_beta   90.00
_cell.angle_gamma   90.00
#
_symmetry.space_group_name_H-M   'P 1'
#
loop_
_entity.id
_entity.type
_entity.pdbx_description
1 polymer ?
#
loop_
_entity_poly.entity_id
_entity_poly.type
_entity_poly.pdbx_seq_one_letter_code
_entity_poly.pdbx_strand_id
1 'polypeptide(L)'
;MFGTYFCVLENRIGKRQKKDETMDKIYYERIKAGFESKSAGKIISTAKQLQKKYISGFEDTIVSILESRYRSNKSWEVQSELIKIIGKERINSALPLIKEIVAKNIDFDMVTIQAATAYLRMTRKDTSDVNPIISMFGHIGFSVGEGFLACLGTDLMVPPKSDQDKLITYFRDFGNPLPLGHVDPRFGLVLAAENWNTPEAKEFIKRCSLSSDSKLSIYAKKVLAGD
;
A
#
# COMPACT_ATOMS: atom_id res chain seq x y z
N MET A 1 43.47 -2.12 -36.31
CA MET A 1 42.55 -3.26 -36.08
C MET A 1 41.53 -2.97 -34.97
N PHE A 2 41.03 -1.73 -34.84
CA PHE A 2 40.10 -1.31 -33.76
C PHE A 2 38.70 -0.87 -34.27
N GLY A 3 38.53 -0.58 -35.56
CA GLY A 3 37.27 -0.04 -36.10
C GLY A 3 36.13 -1.06 -36.26
N THR A 4 36.42 -2.34 -36.46
CA THR A 4 35.40 -3.38 -36.68
C THR A 4 34.75 -3.87 -35.40
N TYR A 5 35.48 -3.92 -34.27
CA TYR A 5 34.93 -4.33 -32.97
C TYR A 5 33.96 -3.29 -32.37
N PHE A 6 34.27 -2.00 -32.54
CA PHE A 6 33.43 -0.91 -32.03
C PHE A 6 32.07 -0.86 -32.76
N CYS A 7 32.08 -0.98 -34.09
CA CYS A 7 30.87 -1.00 -34.92
C CYS A 7 29.95 -2.21 -34.62
N VAL A 8 30.51 -3.37 -34.25
CA VAL A 8 29.72 -4.56 -33.86
C VAL A 8 29.07 -4.37 -32.48
N LEU A 9 29.75 -3.72 -31.53
CA LEU A 9 29.21 -3.43 -30.21
C LEU A 9 28.10 -2.39 -30.25
N GLU A 10 28.26 -1.29 -31.00
CA GLU A 10 27.21 -0.27 -31.19
C GLU A 10 25.97 -0.87 -31.86
N ASN A 11 26.15 -1.73 -32.87
CA ASN A 11 25.04 -2.43 -33.52
C ASN A 11 24.31 -3.41 -32.58
N ARG A 12 25.01 -4.05 -31.64
CA ARG A 12 24.38 -4.93 -30.63
C ARG A 12 23.64 -4.14 -29.56
N ILE A 13 24.19 -3.01 -29.12
CA ILE A 13 23.54 -2.10 -28.16
C ILE A 13 22.28 -1.49 -28.79
N GLY A 14 22.36 -0.98 -30.03
CA GLY A 14 21.21 -0.42 -30.73
C GLY A 14 20.10 -1.45 -31.03
N LYS A 15 20.46 -2.71 -31.32
CA LYS A 15 19.46 -3.79 -31.47
C LYS A 15 18.79 -4.15 -30.14
N ARG A 16 19.52 -4.13 -29.04
CA ARG A 16 18.98 -4.40 -27.69
C ARG A 16 18.03 -3.28 -27.25
N GLN A 17 18.43 -2.03 -27.41
CA GLN A 17 17.58 -0.86 -27.11
C GLN A 17 16.27 -0.89 -27.91
N LYS A 18 16.33 -1.12 -29.23
CA LYS A 18 15.11 -1.25 -30.07
C LYS A 18 14.19 -2.39 -29.63
N LYS A 19 14.76 -3.52 -29.16
CA LYS A 19 13.98 -4.64 -28.65
C LYS A 19 13.27 -4.28 -27.35
N ASP A 20 13.95 -3.58 -26.45
CA ASP A 20 13.38 -3.14 -25.17
C ASP A 20 12.25 -2.10 -25.39
N GLU A 21 12.45 -1.13 -26.28
CA GLU A 21 11.42 -0.16 -26.70
C GLU A 21 10.17 -0.84 -27.30
N THR A 22 10.38 -1.87 -28.14
CA THR A 22 9.29 -2.64 -28.75
C THR A 22 8.50 -3.40 -27.69
N MET A 23 9.19 -3.99 -26.70
CA MET A 23 8.55 -4.71 -25.60
C MET A 23 7.75 -3.79 -24.68
N ASP A 24 8.24 -2.59 -24.43
CA ASP A 24 7.52 -1.60 -23.63
C ASP A 24 6.29 -1.07 -24.35
N LYS A 25 6.36 -0.86 -25.67
CA LYS A 25 5.19 -0.51 -26.48
C LYS A 25 4.11 -1.60 -26.46
N ILE A 26 4.49 -2.87 -26.62
CA ILE A 26 3.55 -4.00 -26.55
C ILE A 26 2.91 -4.08 -25.16
N TYR A 27 3.69 -3.86 -24.11
CA TYR A 27 3.19 -3.84 -22.75
C TYR A 27 2.20 -2.69 -22.52
N TYR A 28 2.51 -1.49 -23.00
CA TYR A 28 1.64 -0.31 -22.93
C TYR A 28 0.28 -0.58 -23.58
N GLU A 29 0.26 -1.05 -24.83
CA GLU A 29 -1.00 -1.36 -25.54
C GLU A 29 -1.81 -2.44 -24.82
N ARG A 30 -1.16 -3.43 -24.20
CA ARG A 30 -1.84 -4.45 -23.41
C ARG A 30 -2.50 -3.88 -22.14
N ILE A 31 -1.83 -2.96 -21.45
CA ILE A 31 -2.39 -2.28 -20.27
C ILE A 31 -3.59 -1.42 -20.71
N LYS A 32 -3.45 -0.66 -21.79
CA LYS A 32 -4.52 0.14 -22.39
C LYS A 32 -5.77 -0.69 -22.69
N ALA A 33 -5.64 -1.74 -23.50
CA ALA A 33 -6.77 -2.62 -23.84
C ALA A 33 -7.38 -3.30 -22.58
N GLY A 34 -6.55 -3.51 -21.55
CA GLY A 34 -6.98 -4.04 -20.27
C GLY A 34 -7.92 -3.11 -19.50
N PHE A 35 -7.61 -1.81 -19.44
CA PHE A 35 -8.44 -0.81 -18.77
C PHE A 35 -9.66 -0.39 -19.60
N GLU A 36 -9.60 -0.46 -20.92
CA GLU A 36 -10.76 -0.25 -21.81
C GLU A 36 -11.79 -1.39 -21.74
N SER A 37 -11.45 -2.51 -21.10
CA SER A 37 -12.36 -3.65 -20.94
C SER A 37 -13.52 -3.34 -19.98
N LYS A 38 -14.73 -3.79 -20.32
CA LYS A 38 -15.89 -3.74 -19.41
C LYS A 38 -15.84 -4.78 -18.29
N SER A 39 -14.98 -5.80 -18.41
CA SER A 39 -14.87 -6.91 -17.46
C SER A 39 -14.09 -6.51 -16.22
N ALA A 40 -14.72 -6.64 -15.04
CA ALA A 40 -14.06 -6.41 -13.76
C ALA A 40 -12.82 -7.30 -13.58
N GLY A 41 -12.91 -8.58 -13.93
CA GLY A 41 -11.78 -9.51 -13.85
C GLY A 41 -10.60 -9.09 -14.73
N LYS A 42 -10.88 -8.56 -15.93
CA LYS A 42 -9.82 -8.05 -16.81
C LYS A 42 -9.15 -6.82 -16.21
N ILE A 43 -9.93 -5.85 -15.74
CA ILE A 43 -9.40 -4.65 -15.07
C ILE A 43 -8.53 -5.03 -13.86
N ILE A 44 -9.00 -5.94 -13.00
CA ILE A 44 -8.24 -6.44 -11.84
C ILE A 44 -6.91 -7.05 -12.28
N SER A 45 -6.93 -7.91 -13.30
CA SER A 45 -5.72 -8.54 -13.83
C SER A 45 -4.72 -7.53 -14.40
N THR A 46 -5.22 -6.46 -15.00
CA THR A 46 -4.43 -5.36 -15.56
C THR A 46 -3.84 -4.50 -14.45
N ALA A 47 -4.63 -4.12 -13.44
CA ALA A 47 -4.16 -3.38 -12.29
C ALA A 47 -3.04 -4.14 -11.55
N LYS A 48 -3.21 -5.45 -11.32
CA LYS A 48 -2.17 -6.30 -10.70
C LYS A 48 -0.90 -6.40 -11.55
N GLN A 49 -1.01 -6.37 -12.88
CA GLN A 49 0.17 -6.31 -13.76
C GLN A 49 0.89 -4.97 -13.61
N LEU A 50 0.14 -3.86 -13.60
CA LEU A 50 0.69 -2.52 -13.49
C LEU A 50 1.35 -2.26 -12.13
N GLN A 51 0.81 -2.83 -11.04
CA GLN A 51 1.45 -2.77 -9.72
C GLN A 51 2.85 -3.44 -9.68
N LYS A 52 3.06 -4.47 -10.51
CA LYS A 52 4.34 -5.21 -10.62
C LYS A 52 5.35 -4.48 -11.49
N LYS A 53 4.91 -3.93 -12.63
CA LYS A 53 5.73 -3.13 -13.55
C LYS A 53 4.95 -1.88 -13.91
N TYR A 54 5.20 -0.79 -13.19
CA TYR A 54 4.50 0.45 -13.44
C TYR A 54 4.98 1.11 -14.75
N ILE A 55 4.04 1.66 -15.50
CA ILE A 55 4.25 2.53 -16.66
C ILE A 55 3.25 3.69 -16.55
N SER A 56 3.73 4.92 -16.80
CA SER A 56 2.89 6.12 -16.76
C SER A 56 1.98 6.24 -18.00
N GLY A 57 1.03 7.17 -17.96
CA GLY A 57 0.08 7.46 -19.05
C GLY A 57 -1.31 6.86 -18.84
N PHE A 58 -1.57 6.24 -17.69
CA PHE A 58 -2.86 5.64 -17.34
C PHE A 58 -3.51 6.29 -16.11
N GLU A 59 -2.91 7.34 -15.55
CA GLU A 59 -3.33 7.98 -14.31
C GLU A 59 -4.78 8.45 -14.40
N ASP A 60 -5.13 9.24 -15.41
CA ASP A 60 -6.50 9.73 -15.62
C ASP A 60 -7.49 8.59 -15.87
N THR A 61 -7.06 7.54 -16.57
CA THR A 61 -7.88 6.34 -16.81
C THR A 61 -8.17 5.62 -15.50
N ILE A 62 -7.16 5.44 -14.66
CA ILE A 62 -7.26 4.80 -13.34
C ILE A 62 -8.21 5.58 -12.44
N VAL A 63 -8.06 6.91 -12.38
CA VAL A 63 -8.93 7.78 -11.56
C VAL A 63 -10.37 7.75 -12.06
N SER A 64 -10.59 7.87 -13.37
CA SER A 64 -11.93 7.81 -13.96
C SER A 64 -12.64 6.49 -13.69
N ILE A 65 -11.94 5.35 -13.80
CA ILE A 65 -12.51 4.05 -13.48
C ILE A 65 -12.83 3.97 -11.98
N LEU A 66 -11.93 4.41 -11.10
CA LEU A 66 -12.17 4.39 -9.67
C LEU A 66 -13.39 5.23 -9.29
N GLU A 67 -13.48 6.47 -9.77
CA GLU A 67 -14.62 7.36 -9.54
C GLU A 67 -15.94 6.73 -9.98
N SER A 68 -16.00 6.24 -11.22
CA SER A 68 -17.20 5.58 -11.76
C SER A 68 -17.64 4.39 -10.91
N ARG A 69 -16.70 3.53 -10.51
CA ARG A 69 -16.99 2.33 -9.70
C ARG A 69 -17.39 2.68 -8.28
N TYR A 70 -16.74 3.66 -7.67
CA TYR A 70 -17.05 4.12 -6.32
C TYR A 70 -18.44 4.76 -6.26
N ARG A 71 -18.76 5.69 -7.17
CA ARG A 71 -20.07 6.38 -7.22
C ARG A 71 -21.23 5.42 -7.49
N SER A 72 -20.98 4.34 -8.23
CA SER A 72 -21.99 3.31 -8.51
C SER A 72 -22.02 2.16 -7.49
N ASN A 73 -21.16 2.19 -6.47
CA ASN A 73 -20.97 1.13 -5.48
C ASN A 73 -20.77 -0.26 -6.12
N LYS A 74 -19.89 -0.35 -7.12
CA LYS A 74 -19.66 -1.58 -7.90
C LYS A 74 -18.23 -2.10 -7.75
N SER A 75 -18.10 -3.41 -7.62
CA SER A 75 -16.83 -4.15 -7.74
C SER A 75 -15.74 -3.60 -6.81
N TRP A 76 -15.90 -3.80 -5.50
CA TRP A 76 -14.95 -3.33 -4.49
C TRP A 76 -13.52 -3.83 -4.76
N GLU A 77 -13.34 -4.99 -5.40
CA GLU A 77 -12.06 -5.54 -5.79
C GLU A 77 -11.37 -4.68 -6.85
N VAL A 78 -12.12 -4.18 -7.83
CA VAL A 78 -11.59 -3.24 -8.84
C VAL A 78 -11.13 -1.96 -8.13
N GLN A 79 -11.99 -1.39 -7.27
CA GLN A 79 -11.66 -0.18 -6.52
C GLN A 79 -10.39 -0.37 -5.69
N SER A 80 -10.30 -1.49 -4.96
CA SER A 80 -9.15 -1.83 -4.12
C SER A 80 -7.85 -1.94 -4.91
N GLU A 81 -7.84 -2.62 -6.06
CA GLU A 81 -6.63 -2.79 -6.86
C GLU A 81 -6.17 -1.49 -7.54
N LEU A 82 -7.10 -0.60 -7.88
CA LEU A 82 -6.78 0.73 -8.42
C LEU A 82 -6.22 1.65 -7.33
N ILE A 83 -6.81 1.65 -6.15
CA ILE A 83 -6.35 2.45 -5.01
C ILE A 83 -4.91 2.07 -4.61
N LYS A 84 -4.54 0.79 -4.67
CA LYS A 84 -3.15 0.35 -4.44
C LYS A 84 -2.15 1.04 -5.37
N ILE A 85 -2.49 1.15 -6.67
CA ILE A 85 -1.65 1.84 -7.66
C ILE A 85 -1.59 3.33 -7.33
N ILE A 86 -2.76 3.95 -7.10
CA ILE A 86 -2.87 5.38 -6.75
C ILE A 86 -1.98 5.74 -5.57
N GLY A 87 -2.04 4.94 -4.49
CA GLY A 87 -1.24 5.16 -3.29
C GLY A 87 0.25 4.97 -3.53
N LYS A 88 0.63 3.89 -4.21
CA LYS A 88 2.05 3.55 -4.47
C LYS A 88 2.73 4.59 -5.37
N GLU A 89 2.05 4.99 -6.43
CA GLU A 89 2.57 5.89 -7.47
C GLU A 89 2.20 7.36 -7.20
N ARG A 90 1.54 7.63 -6.07
CA ARG A 90 1.13 8.98 -5.60
C ARG A 90 0.36 9.79 -6.66
N ILE A 91 -0.66 9.18 -7.26
CA ILE A 91 -1.50 9.82 -8.29
C ILE A 91 -2.38 10.91 -7.66
N ASN A 92 -1.88 12.15 -7.64
CA ASN A 92 -2.46 13.26 -6.88
C ASN A 92 -3.87 13.67 -7.31
N SER A 93 -4.26 13.47 -8.57
CA SER A 93 -5.61 13.77 -9.05
C SER A 93 -6.69 12.95 -8.32
N ALA A 94 -6.33 11.78 -7.77
CA ALA A 94 -7.24 10.95 -6.99
C ALA A 94 -7.39 11.38 -5.51
N LEU A 95 -6.51 12.25 -5.01
CA LEU A 95 -6.43 12.57 -3.58
C LEU A 95 -7.76 13.07 -2.98
N PRO A 96 -8.57 13.91 -3.67
CA PRO A 96 -9.88 14.33 -3.16
C PRO A 96 -10.82 13.14 -2.89
N LEU A 97 -10.88 12.18 -3.82
CA LEU A 97 -11.70 10.98 -3.66
C LEU A 97 -11.16 10.09 -2.53
N ILE A 98 -9.84 9.91 -2.44
CA ILE A 98 -9.22 9.12 -1.37
C ILE A 98 -9.55 9.74 0.00
N LYS A 99 -9.45 11.06 0.14
CA LYS A 99 -9.85 11.77 1.37
C LYS A 99 -11.34 11.58 1.69
N GLU A 100 -12.20 11.62 0.67
CA GLU A 100 -13.64 11.35 0.85
C GLU A 100 -13.88 9.94 1.42
N ILE A 101 -13.23 8.92 0.85
CA ILE A 101 -13.38 7.53 1.31
C ILE A 101 -12.91 7.39 2.76
N VAL A 102 -11.71 7.91 3.06
CA VAL A 102 -11.13 7.87 4.42
C VAL A 102 -12.01 8.62 5.43
N ALA A 103 -12.59 9.76 5.06
CA ALA A 103 -13.46 10.53 5.93
C ALA A 103 -14.79 9.82 6.25
N LYS A 104 -15.31 8.99 5.33
CA LYS A 104 -16.49 8.15 5.61
C LYS A 104 -16.20 7.06 6.63
N ASN A 105 -14.95 6.58 6.69
CA ASN A 105 -14.44 5.71 7.74
C ASN A 105 -15.37 4.50 8.02
N ILE A 106 -15.77 3.81 6.94
CA ILE A 106 -16.68 2.67 7.05
C ILE A 106 -15.91 1.49 7.63
N ASP A 107 -16.37 0.97 8.77
CA ASP A 107 -15.75 -0.19 9.41
C ASP A 107 -15.91 -1.46 8.58
N PHE A 108 -14.89 -2.32 8.63
CA PHE A 108 -14.82 -3.60 7.91
C PHE A 108 -14.95 -3.49 6.38
N ASP A 109 -14.73 -2.30 5.82
CA ASP A 109 -14.73 -2.05 4.39
C ASP A 109 -13.32 -2.09 3.80
N MET A 110 -13.11 -2.97 2.82
CA MET A 110 -11.81 -3.17 2.16
C MET A 110 -11.40 -1.95 1.33
N VAL A 111 -12.36 -1.23 0.73
CA VAL A 111 -12.05 -0.02 -0.04
C VAL A 111 -11.50 1.06 0.90
N THR A 112 -12.09 1.21 2.08
CA THR A 112 -11.63 2.11 3.14
C THR A 112 -10.24 1.74 3.65
N ILE A 113 -9.94 0.45 3.87
CA ILE A 113 -8.59 -0.03 4.25
C ILE A 113 -7.55 0.37 3.20
N GLN A 114 -7.82 0.11 1.92
CA GLN A 114 -6.91 0.48 0.84
C GLN A 114 -6.79 1.99 0.69
N ALA A 115 -7.88 2.75 0.85
CA ALA A 115 -7.88 4.21 0.77
C ALA A 115 -7.05 4.83 1.90
N ALA A 116 -7.13 4.32 3.13
CA ALA A 116 -6.29 4.76 4.23
C ALA A 116 -4.80 4.49 3.97
N THR A 117 -4.48 3.31 3.43
CA THR A 117 -3.11 2.97 2.99
C THR A 117 -2.62 3.97 1.93
N ALA A 118 -3.44 4.25 0.91
CA ALA A 118 -3.10 5.19 -0.15
C ALA A 118 -2.95 6.63 0.37
N TYR A 119 -3.88 7.07 1.23
CA TYR A 119 -3.85 8.38 1.87
C TYR A 119 -2.51 8.62 2.58
N LEU A 120 -2.06 7.67 3.41
CA LEU A 120 -0.79 7.81 4.11
C LEU A 120 0.38 7.95 3.12
N ARG A 121 0.46 7.08 2.11
CA ARG A 121 1.53 7.16 1.09
C ARG A 121 1.54 8.46 0.31
N MET A 122 0.37 9.02 0.02
CA MET A 122 0.20 10.24 -0.76
C MET A 122 0.48 11.51 0.05
N THR A 123 0.20 11.49 1.35
CA THR A 123 0.27 12.69 2.21
C THR A 123 1.50 12.77 3.10
N ARG A 124 2.21 11.64 3.31
CA ARG A 124 3.50 11.64 4.01
C ARG A 124 4.59 12.26 3.15
N LYS A 125 5.52 12.97 3.78
CA LYS A 125 6.73 13.48 3.12
C LYS A 125 7.66 12.32 2.73
N ASP A 126 7.98 11.47 3.71
CA ASP A 126 8.88 10.33 3.58
C ASP A 126 8.44 9.17 4.51
N THR A 127 9.25 8.12 4.62
CA THR A 127 8.94 6.92 5.42
C THR A 127 9.08 7.12 6.94
N SER A 128 9.55 8.29 7.40
CA SER A 128 9.53 8.68 8.81
C SER A 128 8.33 9.55 9.18
N ASP A 129 7.63 10.12 8.20
CA ASP A 129 6.52 11.05 8.42
C ASP A 129 5.19 10.32 8.69
N VAL A 130 4.80 10.28 9.96
CA VAL A 130 3.53 9.69 10.43
C VAL A 130 2.51 10.75 10.87
N ASN A 131 2.78 12.03 10.60
CA ASN A 131 1.82 13.10 10.90
C ASN A 131 0.43 12.90 10.27
N PRO A 132 0.29 12.34 9.06
CA PRO A 132 -1.03 12.06 8.52
C PRO A 132 -1.87 11.11 9.39
N ILE A 133 -1.23 10.19 10.11
CA ILE A 133 -1.92 9.32 11.09
C ILE A 133 -2.22 10.11 12.37
N ILE A 134 -1.20 10.77 12.94
CA ILE A 134 -1.32 11.46 14.24
C ILE A 134 -2.39 12.55 14.20
N SER A 135 -2.49 13.29 13.10
CA SER A 135 -3.52 14.32 12.89
C SER A 135 -4.95 13.77 12.86
N MET A 136 -5.13 12.46 12.72
CA MET A 136 -6.43 11.79 12.72
C MET A 136 -6.76 11.09 14.04
N PHE A 137 -5.88 11.13 15.05
CA PHE A 137 -6.16 10.54 16.35
C PHE A 137 -7.49 11.04 16.93
N GLY A 138 -8.29 10.11 17.46
CA GLY A 138 -9.66 10.37 17.92
C GLY A 138 -10.74 10.18 16.86
N HIS A 139 -10.36 10.08 15.57
CA HIS A 139 -11.28 9.89 14.45
C HIS A 139 -11.00 8.64 13.62
N ILE A 140 -10.07 7.78 14.06
CA ILE A 140 -9.69 6.55 13.36
C ILE A 140 -10.64 5.41 13.74
N GLY A 141 -11.41 4.93 12.76
CA GLY A 141 -12.22 3.71 12.87
C GLY A 141 -11.42 2.46 12.47
N PHE A 142 -12.05 1.29 12.52
CA PHE A 142 -11.38 0.00 12.35
C PHE A 142 -10.64 -0.08 11.01
N SER A 143 -11.34 0.15 9.90
CA SER A 143 -10.76 0.03 8.55
C SER A 143 -9.67 1.06 8.26
N VAL A 144 -9.85 2.30 8.71
CA VAL A 144 -8.81 3.34 8.54
C VAL A 144 -7.57 2.99 9.35
N GLY A 145 -7.76 2.54 10.60
CA GLY A 145 -6.65 2.13 11.47
C GLY A 145 -5.91 0.91 10.91
N GLU A 146 -6.63 -0.11 10.46
CA GLU A 146 -6.03 -1.28 9.80
C GLU A 146 -5.20 -0.87 8.58
N GLY A 147 -5.73 0.01 7.72
CA GLY A 147 -5.00 0.53 6.55
C GLY A 147 -3.73 1.30 6.92
N PHE A 148 -3.79 2.16 7.94
CA PHE A 148 -2.60 2.87 8.44
C PHE A 148 -1.56 1.93 9.01
N LEU A 149 -1.95 0.98 9.86
CA LEU A 149 -1.02 0.02 10.46
C LEU A 149 -0.42 -0.92 9.40
N ALA A 150 -1.22 -1.38 8.43
CA ALA A 150 -0.72 -2.15 7.30
C ALA A 150 0.30 -1.36 6.48
N CYS A 151 0.05 -0.06 6.24
CA CYS A 151 0.99 0.80 5.53
C CYS A 151 2.30 1.02 6.31
N LEU A 152 2.23 1.22 7.64
CA LEU A 152 3.42 1.35 8.49
C LEU A 152 4.33 0.13 8.34
N GLY A 153 3.75 -1.07 8.46
CA GLY A 153 4.50 -2.31 8.38
C GLY A 153 5.01 -2.62 6.97
N THR A 154 4.14 -2.54 5.95
CA THR A 154 4.51 -2.90 4.57
C THR A 154 5.52 -1.95 3.93
N ASP A 155 5.51 -0.67 4.33
CA ASP A 155 6.48 0.32 3.85
C ASP A 155 7.70 0.46 4.78
N LEU A 156 7.81 -0.39 5.81
CA LEU A 156 8.90 -0.40 6.79
C LEU A 156 9.18 1.00 7.36
N MET A 157 8.12 1.71 7.74
CA MET A 157 8.23 3.09 8.21
C MET A 157 8.95 3.15 9.54
N VAL A 158 9.88 4.09 9.69
CA VAL A 158 10.65 4.33 10.93
C VAL A 158 10.50 5.79 11.33
N PRO A 159 9.45 6.14 12.10
CA PRO A 159 9.24 7.50 12.57
C PRO A 159 10.21 7.86 13.71
N PRO A 160 10.36 9.15 14.06
CA PRO A 160 11.10 9.58 15.24
C PRO A 160 10.56 8.93 16.52
N LYS A 161 11.42 8.70 17.52
CA LYS A 161 11.04 8.03 18.78
C LYS A 161 9.76 8.61 19.39
N SER A 162 9.66 9.94 19.48
CA SER A 162 8.48 10.61 20.05
C SER A 162 7.17 10.24 19.37
N ASP A 163 7.22 9.96 18.06
CA ASP A 163 6.04 9.59 17.28
C ASP A 163 5.80 8.07 17.31
N GLN A 164 6.84 7.25 17.43
CA GLN A 164 6.70 5.82 17.76
C GLN A 164 5.92 5.64 19.05
N ASP A 165 6.28 6.38 20.11
CA ASP A 165 5.62 6.32 21.43
C ASP A 165 4.14 6.71 21.34
N LYS A 166 3.82 7.73 20.54
CA LYS A 166 2.43 8.15 20.26
C LYS A 166 1.64 7.05 19.54
N LEU A 167 2.21 6.45 18.49
CA LEU A 167 1.58 5.37 17.74
C LEU A 167 1.34 4.14 18.62
N ILE A 168 2.35 3.69 19.38
CA ILE A 168 2.25 2.56 20.30
C ILE A 168 1.18 2.82 21.36
N THR A 169 1.12 4.04 21.91
CA THR A 169 0.13 4.39 22.91
C THR A 169 -1.28 4.38 22.33
N TYR A 170 -1.48 4.98 21.16
CA TYR A 170 -2.80 5.07 20.53
C TYR A 170 -3.32 3.70 20.08
N PHE A 171 -2.47 2.88 19.47
CA PHE A 171 -2.87 1.60 18.88
C PHE A 171 -2.67 0.38 19.80
N ARG A 172 -2.27 0.60 21.06
CA ARG A 172 -1.94 -0.46 22.03
C ARG A 172 -2.97 -1.59 22.09
N ASP A 173 -4.23 -1.19 22.21
CA ASP A 173 -5.37 -2.09 22.38
C ASP A 173 -6.34 -2.02 21.18
N PHE A 174 -5.87 -1.46 20.05
CA PHE A 174 -6.70 -1.26 18.86
C PHE A 174 -7.17 -2.58 18.27
N GLY A 175 -8.46 -2.66 17.95
CA GLY A 175 -9.08 -3.89 17.43
C GLY A 175 -9.34 -4.96 18.50
N ASN A 176 -9.25 -4.65 19.80
CA ASN A 176 -9.59 -5.58 20.89
C ASN A 176 -10.89 -5.13 21.60
N PRO A 177 -11.96 -5.95 21.69
CA PRO A 177 -12.05 -7.33 21.19
C PRO A 177 -12.05 -7.41 19.66
N LEU A 178 -11.39 -8.44 19.14
CA LEU A 178 -11.29 -8.68 17.70
C LEU A 178 -12.61 -9.23 17.15
N PRO A 179 -13.20 -8.60 16.13
CA PRO A 179 -14.39 -9.13 15.48
C PRO A 179 -14.10 -10.49 14.82
N LEU A 180 -15.06 -11.41 14.89
CA LEU A 180 -14.90 -12.77 14.36
C LEU A 180 -14.54 -12.75 12.88
N GLY A 181 -13.49 -13.49 12.50
CA GLY A 181 -13.04 -13.60 11.11
C GLY A 181 -12.07 -12.51 10.65
N HIS A 182 -11.75 -11.53 11.50
CA HIS A 182 -10.76 -10.50 11.22
C HIS A 182 -9.39 -10.86 11.78
N VAL A 183 -8.34 -10.26 11.20
CA VAL A 183 -6.97 -10.35 11.73
C VAL A 183 -6.74 -9.14 12.62
N ASP A 184 -5.98 -9.34 13.70
CA ASP A 184 -5.64 -8.24 14.61
C ASP A 184 -4.84 -7.14 13.87
N PRO A 185 -5.38 -5.90 13.77
CA PRO A 185 -4.76 -4.83 12.99
C PRO A 185 -3.38 -4.42 13.56
N ARG A 186 -3.11 -4.73 14.84
CA ARG A 186 -1.80 -4.48 15.47
C ARG A 186 -0.67 -5.26 14.82
N PHE A 187 -0.97 -6.28 14.00
CA PHE A 187 0.02 -6.97 13.18
C PHE A 187 0.87 -6.01 12.34
N GLY A 188 0.25 -5.02 11.70
CA GLY A 188 0.96 -4.02 10.90
C GLY A 188 1.89 -3.14 11.75
N LEU A 189 1.50 -2.84 12.99
CA LEU A 189 2.34 -2.10 13.93
C LEU A 189 3.52 -2.94 14.43
N VAL A 190 3.32 -4.23 14.72
CA VAL A 190 4.41 -5.14 15.10
C VAL A 190 5.45 -5.25 13.98
N LEU A 191 4.99 -5.39 12.73
CA LEU A 191 5.86 -5.44 11.54
C LEU A 191 6.71 -4.16 11.39
N ALA A 192 6.14 -2.98 11.66
CA ALA A 192 6.91 -1.74 11.66
C ALA A 192 7.88 -1.65 12.86
N ALA A 193 7.36 -1.95 14.06
CA ALA A 193 8.04 -1.80 15.34
C ALA A 193 9.26 -2.72 15.48
N GLU A 194 9.31 -3.83 14.76
CA GLU A 194 10.48 -4.69 14.61
C GLU A 194 11.75 -3.90 14.27
N ASN A 195 11.63 -2.84 13.46
CA ASN A 195 12.77 -2.03 13.01
C ASN A 195 13.01 -0.77 13.85
N TRP A 196 12.20 -0.49 14.88
CA TRP A 196 12.24 0.77 15.63
C TRP A 196 13.32 0.81 16.71
N ASN A 197 13.82 -0.36 17.14
CA ASN A 197 14.93 -0.51 18.09
C ASN A 197 14.78 0.24 19.43
N THR A 198 13.55 0.56 19.86
CA THR A 198 13.26 1.24 21.13
C THR A 198 12.77 0.27 22.20
N PRO A 199 13.01 0.55 23.50
CA PRO A 199 12.44 -0.23 24.60
C PRO A 199 10.91 -0.31 24.54
N GLU A 200 10.25 0.78 24.17
CA GLU A 200 8.80 0.90 24.07
C GLU A 200 8.24 0.00 22.96
N ALA A 201 8.90 -0.05 21.80
CA ALA A 201 8.56 -0.98 20.72
C ALA A 201 8.73 -2.45 21.14
N LYS A 202 9.84 -2.79 21.82
CA LYS A 202 10.08 -4.15 22.32
C LYS A 202 9.03 -4.60 23.32
N GLU A 203 8.64 -3.72 24.25
CA GLU A 203 7.60 -4.01 25.23
C GLU A 203 6.21 -4.14 24.55
N PHE A 204 5.91 -3.32 23.55
CA PHE A 204 4.71 -3.47 22.75
C PHE A 204 4.65 -4.85 22.05
N ILE A 205 5.73 -5.25 21.35
CA ILE A 205 5.81 -6.55 20.69
C ILE A 205 5.66 -7.70 21.71
N LYS A 206 6.30 -7.59 22.88
CA LYS A 206 6.13 -8.55 23.98
C LYS A 206 4.68 -8.69 24.41
N ARG A 207 3.94 -7.59 24.54
CA ARG A 207 2.50 -7.64 24.85
C ARG A 207 1.70 -8.31 23.74
N CYS A 208 1.97 -7.99 22.48
CA CYS A 208 1.34 -8.65 21.33
C CYS A 208 1.61 -10.16 21.29
N SER A 209 2.77 -10.62 21.76
CA SER A 209 3.10 -12.05 21.87
C SER A 209 2.15 -12.83 22.81
N LEU A 210 1.49 -12.13 23.73
CA LEU A 210 0.53 -12.68 24.68
C LEU A 210 -0.93 -12.51 24.22
N SER A 211 -1.17 -11.97 23.01
CA SER A 211 -2.51 -11.81 22.45
C SER A 211 -3.22 -13.16 22.30
N SER A 212 -4.55 -13.16 22.44
CA SER A 212 -5.39 -14.30 22.10
C SER A 212 -5.51 -14.53 20.59
N ASP A 213 -5.19 -13.52 19.77
CA ASP A 213 -5.08 -13.70 18.32
C ASP A 213 -3.81 -14.50 17.99
N SER A 214 -4.00 -15.71 17.44
CA SER A 214 -2.91 -16.64 17.20
C SER A 214 -1.91 -16.13 16.16
N LYS A 215 -2.38 -15.41 15.13
CA LYS A 215 -1.49 -14.89 14.07
C LYS A 215 -0.57 -13.81 14.61
N LEU A 216 -1.13 -12.84 15.34
CA LEU A 216 -0.37 -11.78 16.00
C LEU A 216 0.59 -12.36 17.05
N SER A 217 0.10 -13.26 17.91
CA SER A 217 0.92 -13.89 18.96
C SER A 217 2.11 -14.65 18.37
N ILE A 218 1.88 -15.49 17.35
CA ILE A 218 2.94 -16.27 16.69
C ILE A 218 3.96 -15.33 16.03
N TYR A 219 3.51 -14.32 15.30
CA TYR A 219 4.44 -13.40 14.63
C TYR A 219 5.27 -12.59 15.64
N ALA A 220 4.64 -12.02 16.66
CA ALA A 220 5.36 -11.28 17.70
C ALA A 220 6.38 -12.16 18.44
N LYS A 221 6.11 -13.45 18.66
CA LYS A 221 7.10 -14.39 19.24
C LYS A 221 8.31 -14.61 18.33
N LYS A 222 8.10 -14.72 17.00
CA LYS A 222 9.20 -14.84 16.04
C LYS A 222 10.10 -13.61 16.04
N VAL A 223 9.50 -12.43 15.99
CA VAL A 223 10.23 -11.16 16.08
C VAL A 223 11.08 -11.07 17.35
N LEU A 224 10.55 -11.52 18.49
CA LEU A 224 11.31 -11.54 19.76
C LEU A 224 12.42 -12.60 19.80
N ALA A 225 12.27 -13.70 19.07
CA ALA A 225 13.29 -14.73 18.93
C ALA A 225 14.43 -14.33 17.99
N GLY A 226 14.19 -13.34 17.11
CA GLY A 226 15.13 -12.95 16.05
C GLY A 226 15.10 -13.89 14.84
N ASP A 227 13.97 -14.58 14.63
CA ASP A 227 13.72 -15.56 13.56
C ASP A 227 13.00 -14.98 12.34
#